data_AF-A0A949GLD7-F1
#
_entry.id   AF-A0A949GLD7-F1
#
_cell.length_a   1.000
_cell.length_b   1.000
_cell.length_c   1.000
_cell.angle_alpha   90.00
_cell.angle_beta   90.00
_cell.angle_gamma   90.00
#
_symmetry.space_group_name_H-M   'P 1'
#
loop_
_entity.id
_entity.type
_entity.pdbx_description
1 polymer ?
#
loop_
_entity_poly.entity_id
_entity_poly.type
_entity_poly.pdbx_seq_one_letter_code
_entity_poly.pdbx_strand_id
1 'polypeptide(L)'
;SALLQIVFIAAGIWGWFGWGPKGAKPGRLSNRDRALWILALVISWLAFTPWLHHIGAAAYKTDALIFLGSVIAQVIMVYEKYENWPLWFAVDALATVEYAYLKYWFTALLYLAFTGIAVVGWVRWLRIHKSSL
;
A
#
# COMPACT_ATOMS: atom_id res chain seq x y z
N SER A 1 7.02 -1.86 -11.64
CA SER A 1 7.34 -0.67 -12.47
C SER A 1 8.41 0.15 -11.77
N ALA A 2 9.34 0.77 -12.50
CA ALA A 2 10.42 1.61 -11.95
C ALA A 2 9.91 2.82 -11.15
N LEU A 3 8.73 3.34 -11.50
CA LEU A 3 8.12 4.49 -10.83
C LEU A 3 7.78 4.20 -9.36
N LEU A 4 7.27 2.99 -9.06
CA LEU A 4 7.01 2.55 -7.68
C LEU A 4 8.29 2.45 -6.86
N GLN A 5 9.40 2.05 -7.49
CA GLN A 5 10.67 1.95 -6.78
C GLN A 5 11.19 3.32 -6.33
N ILE A 6 10.99 4.36 -7.13
CA ILE A 6 11.29 5.75 -6.73
C ILE A 6 10.47 6.14 -5.50
N VAL A 7 9.17 5.81 -5.50
CA VAL A 7 8.27 6.07 -4.35
C VAL A 7 8.76 5.33 -3.11
N PHE A 8 9.11 4.05 -3.23
CA PHE A 8 9.59 3.25 -2.10
C PHE A 8 10.93 3.73 -1.55
N ILE A 9 11.86 4.14 -2.42
CA ILE A 9 13.13 4.73 -2.00
C ILE A 9 12.89 6.03 -1.24
N ALA A 10 12.08 6.95 -1.79
CA ALA A 10 11.76 8.21 -1.14
C ALA A 10 11.05 7.99 0.21
N ALA A 11 10.11 7.04 0.26
CA ALA A 11 9.43 6.68 1.49
C ALA A 11 10.33 5.99 2.51
N GLY A 12 11.32 5.20 2.07
CA GLY A 12 12.32 4.59 2.93
C GLY A 12 13.20 5.65 3.60
N ILE A 13 13.64 6.66 2.83
CA ILE A 13 14.37 7.82 3.38
C ILE A 13 13.50 8.57 4.39
N TRP A 14 12.24 8.84 4.06
CA TRP A 14 11.33 9.55 4.96
C TRP A 14 11.07 8.75 6.25
N GLY A 15 10.77 7.45 6.13
CA GLY A 15 10.56 6.57 7.29
C GLY A 15 11.80 6.48 8.19
N TRP A 16 13.00 6.44 7.61
CA TRP A 16 14.26 6.41 8.35
C TRP A 16 14.40 7.62 9.30
N PHE A 17 14.08 8.82 8.82
CA PHE A 17 14.12 10.03 9.64
C PHE A 17 12.89 10.19 10.55
N GLY A 18 11.74 9.64 10.17
CA GLY A 18 10.49 9.77 10.92
C GLY A 18 10.40 8.86 12.14
N TRP A 19 10.80 7.59 12.01
CA TRP A 19 10.50 6.55 13.02
C TRP A 19 11.41 6.60 14.24
N GLY A 20 12.53 7.30 14.14
CA GLY A 20 13.48 7.47 15.25
C GLY A 20 14.13 6.15 15.72
N PRO A 21 15.03 6.22 16.72
CA PRO A 21 15.90 5.10 17.10
C PRO A 21 15.18 3.94 17.80
N LYS A 22 13.95 4.15 18.28
CA LYS A 22 13.12 3.10 18.92
C LYS A 22 12.15 2.42 17.94
N GLY A 23 12.22 2.78 16.65
CA GLY A 23 11.31 2.32 15.61
C GLY A 23 9.94 3.00 15.67
N ALA A 24 9.10 2.64 14.69
CA ALA A 24 7.75 3.20 14.54
C ALA A 24 6.91 3.06 15.82
N LYS A 25 6.08 4.06 16.09
CA LYS A 25 5.08 4.12 17.15
C LYS A 25 3.68 4.11 16.54
N PRO A 26 3.12 2.92 16.27
CA PRO A 26 1.86 2.79 15.55
C PRO A 26 0.72 3.55 16.22
N GLY A 27 0.12 4.47 15.47
CA GLY A 27 -1.10 5.18 15.82
C GLY A 27 -2.28 4.76 14.94
N ARG A 28 -3.47 5.23 15.31
CA ARG A 28 -4.68 5.10 14.47
C ARG A 28 -4.89 6.34 13.61
N LEU A 29 -5.51 6.16 12.45
CA LEU A 29 -6.17 7.25 11.72
C LEU A 29 -7.47 7.65 12.45
N SER A 30 -7.82 8.93 12.38
CA SER A 30 -9.16 9.36 12.77
C SER A 30 -10.19 8.85 11.76
N ASN A 31 -11.46 8.72 12.16
CA ASN A 31 -12.52 8.30 11.24
C ASN A 31 -12.67 9.28 10.05
N ARG A 32 -12.38 10.57 10.26
CA ARG A 32 -12.38 11.58 9.19
C ARG A 32 -11.24 11.32 8.21
N ASP A 33 -10.02 11.11 8.70
CA ASP A 33 -8.86 10.86 7.83
C ASP A 33 -9.01 9.55 7.05
N ARG A 34 -9.60 8.51 7.65
CA ARG A 34 -9.94 7.27 6.96
C ARG A 34 -10.85 7.54 5.75
N ALA A 35 -11.91 8.32 5.96
CA ALA A 35 -12.83 8.68 4.87
C ALA A 35 -12.13 9.52 3.79
N LEU A 36 -11.28 10.47 4.19
CA LEU A 36 -10.51 11.30 3.25
C LEU A 36 -9.53 10.47 2.42
N TRP A 37 -8.82 9.50 3.01
CA TRP A 37 -7.91 8.63 2.27
C TRP A 37 -8.64 7.69 1.31
N ILE A 38 -9.79 7.14 1.72
CA ILE A 38 -10.65 6.34 0.83
C ILE A 38 -11.16 7.20 -0.33
N LEU A 39 -11.65 8.40 -0.04
CA LEU A 39 -12.12 9.33 -1.06
C LEU A 39 -10.99 9.73 -2.02
N ALA A 40 -9.80 10.05 -1.50
CA ALA A 40 -8.63 10.36 -2.30
C ALA A 40 -8.25 9.19 -3.22
N LEU A 41 -8.25 7.95 -2.72
CA LEU A 41 -8.01 6.76 -3.53
C LEU A 41 -9.02 6.64 -4.68
N VAL A 42 -10.32 6.79 -4.39
CA VAL A 42 -11.38 6.69 -5.39
C VAL A 42 -11.27 7.80 -6.44
N ILE A 43 -11.06 9.05 -6.02
CA ILE A 43 -10.90 10.19 -6.94
C ILE A 43 -9.66 10.02 -7.81
N SER A 44 -8.51 9.70 -7.21
CA SER A 44 -7.27 9.46 -7.94
C SER A 44 -7.42 8.29 -8.92
N TRP A 45 -8.10 7.22 -8.53
CA TRP A 45 -8.35 6.08 -9.41
C TRP A 45 -9.22 6.47 -10.60
N LEU A 46 -10.34 7.18 -10.38
CA LEU A 46 -11.21 7.65 -11.46
C LEU A 46 -10.50 8.61 -12.42
N ALA A 47 -9.61 9.47 -11.92
CA ALA A 47 -8.84 10.40 -12.73
C ALA A 47 -7.69 9.73 -13.51
N PHE A 48 -7.04 8.72 -12.93
CA PHE A 48 -5.86 8.07 -13.51
C PHE A 48 -6.21 6.95 -14.50
N THR A 49 -7.35 6.28 -14.30
CA THR A 49 -7.80 5.16 -15.14
C THR A 49 -7.96 5.54 -16.63
N PRO A 50 -8.56 6.69 -17.01
CA PRO A 50 -8.67 7.12 -18.41
C PRO A 50 -7.30 7.35 -19.07
N TRP A 51 -6.32 7.83 -18.32
CA TRP A 51 -4.96 8.06 -18.81
C TRP A 51 -4.25 6.72 -19.11
N LEU A 52 -4.36 5.73 -18.20
CA LEU A 52 -3.81 4.40 -18.44
C LEU A 52 -4.50 3.66 -19.60
N HIS A 53 -5.80 3.89 -19.80
CA HIS A 53 -6.53 3.36 -20.95
C HIS A 53 -5.96 3.92 -22.28
N HIS A 54 -5.59 5.20 -22.30
CA HIS A 54 -5.07 5.85 -23.51
C HIS A 54 -3.71 5.31 -23.96
N ILE A 55 -2.88 4.85 -23.02
CA ILE A 55 -1.54 4.29 -23.31
C ILE A 55 -1.57 2.77 -23.61
N GLY A 56 -2.75 2.15 -23.70
CA GLY A 56 -2.91 0.76 -24.13
C GLY A 56 -2.56 -0.30 -23.09
N ALA A 57 -2.58 0.03 -21.79
CA ALA A 57 -2.32 -0.96 -20.74
C ALA A 57 -3.44 -2.03 -20.70
N ALA A 58 -3.06 -3.31 -20.78
CA ALA A 58 -4.01 -4.43 -20.89
C ALA A 58 -4.91 -4.57 -19.65
N ALA A 59 -4.37 -4.29 -18.46
CA ALA A 59 -5.07 -4.36 -17.18
C ALA A 59 -5.18 -2.98 -16.51
N TYR A 60 -5.35 -1.92 -17.30
CA TYR A 60 -5.27 -0.51 -16.88
C TYR A 60 -6.05 -0.15 -15.60
N LYS A 61 -7.21 -0.78 -15.33
CA LYS A 61 -7.99 -0.51 -14.12
C LYS A 61 -7.35 -1.07 -12.85
N THR A 62 -6.85 -2.30 -12.92
CA THR A 62 -6.24 -2.99 -11.77
C THR A 62 -4.80 -2.53 -11.57
N ASP A 63 -4.06 -2.27 -12.66
CA ASP A 63 -2.77 -1.58 -12.64
C ASP A 63 -2.85 -0.22 -11.92
N ALA A 64 -3.88 0.59 -12.21
CA ALA A 64 -4.11 1.85 -11.50
C ALA A 64 -4.32 1.65 -10.00
N LEU A 65 -5.13 0.66 -9.61
CA LEU A 65 -5.44 0.37 -8.20
C LEU A 65 -4.20 -0.12 -7.46
N ILE A 66 -3.42 -1.03 -8.06
CA ILE A 66 -2.18 -1.53 -7.46
C ILE A 66 -1.21 -0.37 -7.27
N PHE A 67 -1.03 0.47 -8.29
CA PHE A 67 -0.13 1.62 -8.22
C PHE A 67 -0.56 2.65 -7.16
N LEU A 68 -1.78 3.19 -7.28
CA LEU A 68 -2.26 4.25 -6.39
C LEU A 68 -2.47 3.75 -4.96
N GLY A 69 -2.98 2.51 -4.82
CA GLY A 69 -3.12 1.84 -3.53
C GLY A 69 -1.77 1.67 -2.84
N SER A 70 -0.74 1.24 -3.56
CA SER A 70 0.64 1.13 -3.03
C SER A 70 1.17 2.48 -2.55
N VAL A 71 0.96 3.56 -3.32
CA VAL A 71 1.39 4.91 -2.93
C VAL A 71 0.71 5.35 -1.64
N ILE A 72 -0.62 5.19 -1.55
CA ILE A 72 -1.39 5.58 -0.35
C ILE A 72 -0.98 4.73 0.86
N ALA A 73 -0.87 3.41 0.68
CA ALA A 73 -0.42 2.50 1.74
C ALA A 73 0.98 2.90 2.23
N GLN A 74 1.90 3.23 1.33
CA GLN A 74 3.24 3.69 1.68
C GLN A 74 3.22 5.00 2.47
N VAL A 75 2.43 5.99 2.06
CA VAL A 75 2.32 7.27 2.76
C VAL A 75 1.78 7.07 4.18
N ILE A 76 0.71 6.29 4.33
CA ILE A 76 0.09 5.98 5.64
C ILE A 76 1.07 5.21 6.53
N MET A 77 1.89 4.32 5.94
CA MET A 77 2.96 3.59 6.66
C MET A 77 4.01 4.55 7.21
N VAL A 78 4.49 5.50 6.40
CA VAL A 78 5.49 6.49 6.83
C VAL A 78 4.96 7.35 7.98
N TYR A 79 3.67 7.69 7.97
CA TYR A 79 2.98 8.36 9.09
C TYR A 79 2.66 7.47 10.29
N GLU A 80 3.22 6.25 10.33
CA GLU A 80 3.10 5.29 11.43
C GLU A 80 1.65 4.93 11.75
N LYS A 81 0.79 4.88 10.74
CA LYS A 81 -0.61 4.48 10.92
C LYS A 81 -0.78 3.01 10.61
N TYR A 82 -1.38 2.26 11.55
CA TYR A 82 -1.52 0.81 11.36
C TYR A 82 -2.47 0.46 10.22
N GLU A 83 -3.40 1.36 9.84
CA GLU A 83 -4.26 1.26 8.65
C GLU A 83 -3.52 1.14 7.31
N ASN A 84 -2.20 1.27 7.28
CA ASN A 84 -1.42 0.92 6.09
C ASN A 84 -1.49 -0.59 5.78
N TRP A 85 -1.52 -1.46 6.80
CA TRP A 85 -1.37 -2.89 6.58
C TRP A 85 -2.56 -3.57 5.88
N PRO A 86 -3.84 -3.23 6.14
CA PRO A 86 -4.97 -3.76 5.37
C PRO A 86 -4.99 -3.22 3.94
N LEU A 87 -4.47 -2.01 3.72
CA LEU A 87 -4.29 -1.48 2.37
C LEU A 87 -3.22 -2.30 1.62
N TRP A 88 -2.08 -2.57 2.25
CA TRP A 88 -1.07 -3.49 1.70
C TRP A 88 -1.65 -4.87 1.42
N PHE A 89 -2.40 -5.44 2.36
CA PHE A 89 -3.06 -6.73 2.15
C PHE A 89 -3.97 -6.72 0.92
N ALA A 90 -4.81 -5.70 0.75
CA ALA A 90 -5.73 -5.60 -0.38
C ALA A 90 -4.98 -5.42 -1.72
N VAL A 91 -3.96 -4.56 -1.74
CA VAL A 91 -3.14 -4.28 -2.93
C VAL A 91 -2.31 -5.50 -3.32
N ASP A 92 -1.65 -6.14 -2.36
CA ASP A 92 -0.81 -7.30 -2.61
C ASP A 92 -1.63 -8.51 -3.05
N ALA A 93 -2.80 -8.73 -2.44
CA ALA A 93 -3.71 -9.80 -2.86
C ALA A 93 -4.23 -9.58 -4.28
N LEU A 94 -4.59 -8.34 -4.63
CA LEU A 94 -5.00 -7.98 -5.99
C LEU A 94 -3.85 -8.23 -6.99
N ALA A 95 -2.64 -7.79 -6.65
CA ALA A 95 -1.44 -8.00 -7.46
C ALA A 95 -1.10 -9.49 -7.62
N THR A 96 -1.22 -10.31 -6.57
CA THR A 96 -1.03 -11.76 -6.67
C THR A 96 -1.99 -12.38 -7.69
N VAL A 97 -3.28 -12.04 -7.60
CA VAL A 97 -4.30 -12.57 -8.51
C VAL A 97 -4.01 -12.14 -9.95
N GLU A 98 -3.72 -10.86 -10.16
CA GLU A 98 -3.42 -10.31 -11.49
C GLU A 98 -2.19 -10.97 -12.11
N TYR A 99 -1.08 -11.04 -11.37
CA TYR A 99 0.15 -11.64 -11.88
C TYR A 99 0.03 -13.15 -12.11
N ALA A 100 -0.81 -13.85 -11.36
CA ALA A 100 -1.15 -15.24 -11.64
C ALA A 100 -1.93 -15.39 -12.96
N TYR A 101 -2.92 -14.53 -13.22
CA TYR A 101 -3.65 -14.50 -14.49
C TYR A 101 -2.75 -14.19 -15.69
N LEU A 102 -1.78 -13.28 -15.52
CA LEU A 102 -0.77 -12.96 -16.53
C LEU A 102 0.34 -14.02 -16.65
N LYS A 103 0.27 -15.12 -15.89
CA LYS A 103 1.25 -16.23 -15.84
C LYS A 103 2.64 -15.81 -15.37
N TYR A 104 2.75 -14.70 -14.66
CA TYR A 104 3.98 -14.23 -14.00
C TYR A 104 4.12 -14.86 -12.62
N TRP A 105 4.30 -16.18 -12.58
CA TRP A 105 4.26 -17.00 -11.36
C TRP A 105 5.24 -16.56 -10.27
N PHE A 106 6.46 -16.20 -10.66
CA PHE A 106 7.47 -15.72 -9.70
C PHE A 106 7.00 -14.45 -8.98
N THR A 107 6.50 -13.48 -9.76
CA THR A 107 6.00 -12.21 -9.21
C THR A 107 4.72 -12.42 -8.39
N ALA A 108 3.82 -13.29 -8.83
CA ALA A 108 2.61 -13.64 -8.09
C ALA A 108 2.95 -14.23 -6.71
N LEU A 109 3.92 -15.16 -6.64
CA LEU A 109 4.38 -15.76 -5.39
C LEU A 109 5.03 -14.73 -4.46
N LEU A 110 5.80 -13.78 -5.01
CA LEU A 110 6.39 -12.69 -4.23
C LEU A 110 5.31 -11.82 -3.57
N TYR A 111 4.31 -11.38 -4.33
CA TYR A 111 3.20 -10.59 -3.77
C TYR A 111 2.35 -11.41 -2.79
N LEU A 112 2.25 -12.74 -2.97
CA LEU A 112 1.56 -13.60 -2.01
C LEU A 112 2.32 -13.62 -0.67
N ALA A 113 3.64 -13.67 -0.71
CA ALA A 113 4.46 -13.54 0.50
C ALA A 113 4.28 -12.16 1.17
N PHE A 114 4.26 -11.08 0.38
CA PHE A 114 3.98 -9.73 0.91
C PHE A 114 2.60 -9.60 1.54
N THR A 115 1.57 -10.23 0.95
CA THR A 115 0.24 -10.34 1.55
C THR A 115 0.29 -10.98 2.94
N GLY A 116 1.08 -12.06 3.11
CA GLY A 116 1.31 -12.69 4.41
C GLY A 116 2.03 -11.79 5.41
N ILE A 117 3.05 -11.05 4.95
CA ILE A 117 3.77 -10.06 5.76
C ILE A 117 2.83 -8.94 6.21
N ALA A 118 1.90 -8.50 5.36
CA ALA A 118 0.93 -7.46 5.70
C ALA A 118 0.05 -7.87 6.88
N VAL A 119 -0.40 -9.13 6.93
CA VAL A 119 -1.15 -9.68 8.07
C VAL A 119 -0.31 -9.67 9.34
N VAL A 120 0.94 -10.12 9.28
CA VAL A 120 1.85 -10.12 10.43
C VAL A 120 2.12 -8.69 10.93
N GLY A 121 2.34 -7.76 10.01
CA GLY A 121 2.54 -6.34 10.28
C GLY A 121 1.34 -5.72 11.00
N TRP A 122 0.13 -5.98 10.51
CA TRP A 122 -1.13 -5.54 11.12
C TRP A 122 -1.26 -6.01 12.56
N VAL A 123 -1.10 -7.32 12.79
CA VAL A 123 -1.20 -7.92 14.14
C VAL A 123 -0.16 -7.32 15.07
N ARG A 124 1.08 -7.15 14.61
CA ARG A 124 2.17 -6.59 15.42
C ARG A 124 1.92 -5.13 15.79
N TRP A 125 1.52 -4.30 14.84
CA TRP A 125 1.28 -2.87 15.07
C TRP A 125 0.05 -2.63 15.95
N LEU A 126 -1.01 -3.43 15.79
CA LEU A 126 -2.16 -3.40 16.69
C LEU A 126 -1.77 -3.75 18.13
N ARG A 127 -0.88 -4.74 18.31
CA ARG A 127 -0.40 -5.10 19.66
C ARG A 127 0.38 -3.96 20.31
N ILE A 128 1.30 -3.34 19.56
CA ILE A 128 2.10 -2.21 20.05
C ILE A 128 1.20 -1.05 20.46
N HIS A 129 0.23 -0.71 19.61
CA HIS A 129 -0.71 0.39 19.89
C HIS A 129 -1.52 0.12 21.16
N LYS A 130 -2.07 -1.09 21.32
CA LYS A 130 -2.83 -1.48 22.52
C LYS A 130 -2.01 -1.42 23.81
N SER A 131 -0.72 -1.78 23.75
CA SER A 131 0.16 -1.71 24.93
C SER A 131 0.61 -0.29 25.29
N SER A 132 0.32 0.70 24.44
CA SER A 132 0.70 2.11 24.64
C SER A 132 -0.46 3.01 25.12
N LEU A 133 -1.66 2.44 25.24
CA LEU A 133 -2.86 3.06 25.82
C LEU A 133 -2.94 2.75 27.31
#